data_AF-A0A4R8IF12-F1
#
_entry.id   AF-A0A4R8IF12-F1
#
_cell.length_a   1.000
_cell.length_b   1.000
_cell.length_c   1.000
_cell.angle_alpha   90.00
_cell.angle_beta   90.00
_cell.angle_gamma   90.00
#
_symmetry.space_group_name_H-M   'P 1'
#
loop_
_entity.id
_entity.type
_entity.pdbx_description
1 polymer ?
#
loop_
_entity_poly.entity_id
_entity_poly.type
_entity_poly.pdbx_seq_one_letter_code
_entity_poly.pdbx_strand_id
1 'polypeptide(L)'
;MKLRARIQESVEVDGKTIVVQFVKDPKKQDFEVKCEFNAYLEGIRKWEIWDLKIRWESEIFTDPKTQKKSYFTHLVCSEAKPQMEFGSGK
;
A
#
# COMPACT_ATOMS: atom_id res chain seq x y z
N MET A 1 10.72 -0.06 5.62
CA MET A 1 10.68 1.43 5.65
C MET A 1 9.31 1.90 6.15
N LYS A 2 9.22 3.08 6.77
CA LYS A 2 7.93 3.67 7.15
C LYS A 2 7.58 4.77 6.15
N LEU A 3 6.45 4.64 5.46
CA LEU A 3 6.00 5.58 4.44
C LEU A 3 4.60 6.08 4.78
N ARG A 4 4.42 7.39 4.74
CA ARG A 4 3.10 8.00 4.88
C ARG A 4 2.38 7.97 3.55
N ALA A 5 1.17 7.44 3.56
CA ALA A 5 0.37 7.30 2.36
C ALA A 5 -1.08 7.71 2.61
N ARG A 6 -1.71 8.25 1.57
CA ARG A 6 -3.15 8.49 1.53
C ARG A 6 -3.81 7.32 0.81
N ILE A 7 -4.85 6.76 1.40
CA ILE A 7 -5.66 5.71 0.79
C ILE A 7 -6.48 6.31 -0.36
N GLN A 8 -6.37 5.77 -1.56
CA GLN A 8 -7.01 6.33 -2.76
C GLN A 8 -8.31 5.62 -3.12
N GLU A 9 -8.44 4.33 -2.77
CA GLU A 9 -9.60 3.51 -3.10
C GLU A 9 -10.31 2.97 -1.85
N SER A 10 -11.55 2.51 -2.02
CA SER A 10 -12.26 1.82 -0.95
C SER A 10 -11.61 0.47 -0.68
N VAL A 11 -11.45 0.13 0.59
CA VAL A 11 -10.89 -1.16 1.00
C VAL A 11 -12.01 -2.21 0.98
N GLU A 12 -11.81 -3.28 0.21
CA GLU A 12 -12.74 -4.41 0.17
C GLU A 12 -12.68 -5.24 1.46
N VAL A 13 -13.81 -5.84 1.85
CA VAL A 13 -13.92 -6.62 3.10
C VAL A 13 -12.93 -7.78 3.15
N ASP A 14 -12.72 -8.43 2.01
CA ASP A 14 -11.78 -9.56 1.83
C ASP A 14 -10.52 -9.15 1.06
N GLY A 15 -10.35 -7.84 0.84
CA GLY A 15 -9.23 -7.28 0.08
C GLY A 15 -7.90 -7.48 0.82
N LYS A 16 -6.93 -8.10 0.13
CA LYS A 16 -5.55 -8.26 0.62
C LYS A 16 -4.63 -7.11 0.19
N THR A 17 -5.17 -6.14 -0.54
CA THR A 17 -4.43 -5.01 -1.09
C THR A 17 -5.16 -3.71 -0.78
N ILE A 18 -4.38 -2.63 -0.73
CA ILE A 18 -4.87 -1.26 -0.67
C ILE A 18 -4.19 -0.46 -1.78
N VAL A 19 -4.91 0.49 -2.37
CA VAL A 19 -4.34 1.44 -3.32
C VAL A 19 -4.05 2.74 -2.61
N VAL A 20 -2.80 3.19 -2.70
CA VAL A 20 -2.32 4.36 -1.96
C VAL A 20 -1.48 5.28 -2.82
N GLN A 21 -1.43 6.54 -2.42
CA GLN A 21 -0.47 7.51 -2.92
C GLN A 21 0.45 7.93 -1.77
N PHE A 22 1.76 7.83 -1.96
CA PHE A 22 2.70 8.26 -0.93
C PHE A 22 2.76 9.79 -0.85
N VAL A 23 2.61 10.36 0.35
CA VAL A 23 2.46 11.81 0.55
C VAL A 23 3.65 12.61 0.02
N LYS A 24 4.86 12.04 0.08
CA LYS A 24 6.10 12.68 -0.39
C LYS A 24 6.49 12.29 -1.81
N ASP A 25 5.69 11.49 -2.50
CA ASP A 25 5.98 11.14 -3.90
C ASP A 25 5.63 12.34 -4.81
N PRO A 26 6.62 12.99 -5.44
CA PRO A 26 6.37 14.14 -6.32
C PRO A 26 5.56 13.76 -7.56
N LYS A 27 5.61 12.49 -7.99
CA LYS A 27 4.87 12.01 -9.16
C LYS A 27 3.40 11.77 -8.88
N LYS A 28 2.99 11.74 -7.61
CA LYS A 28 1.61 11.54 -7.19
C LYS A 28 1.01 10.27 -7.83
N GLN A 29 1.81 9.22 -7.96
CA GLN A 29 1.35 7.99 -8.60
C GLN A 29 0.66 7.08 -7.58
N ASP A 30 -0.26 6.26 -8.08
CA ASP A 30 -0.95 5.26 -7.27
C ASP A 30 -0.13 3.97 -7.22
N PHE A 31 -0.13 3.35 -6.05
CA PHE A 31 0.56 2.11 -5.78
C PHE A 31 -0.39 1.10 -5.16
N GLU A 32 -0.42 -0.11 -5.70
CA GLU A 32 -0.97 -1.26 -5.01
C GLU A 32 0.01 -1.71 -3.91
N VAL A 33 -0.52 -1.87 -2.70
CA VAL A 33 0.22 -2.36 -1.54
C VAL A 33 -0.50 -3.56 -0.98
N LYS A 34 0.19 -4.71 -0.91
CA LYS A 34 -0.31 -5.93 -0.29
C LYS A 34 -0.21 -5.83 1.23
N CYS A 35 -1.26 -6.16 1.96
CA CYS A 35 -1.28 -6.15 3.42
C CYS A 35 -1.13 -7.58 3.97
N GLU A 36 -0.30 -7.73 5.01
CA GLU A 36 -0.19 -8.99 5.79
C GLU A 36 -1.32 -9.15 6.83
N PHE A 37 -2.18 -8.13 6.92
CA PHE A 37 -3.35 -8.04 7.79
C PHE A 37 -4.60 -7.69 6.94
N ASN A 38 -5.79 -7.84 7.52
CA ASN A 38 -7.01 -7.41 6.85
C ASN A 38 -7.20 -5.90 7.04
N ALA A 39 -6.97 -5.13 5.98
CA ALA A 39 -7.06 -3.66 6.01
C ALA A 39 -8.47 -3.15 6.35
N TYR A 40 -9.52 -3.88 5.98
CA TYR A 40 -10.89 -3.50 6.29
C TYR A 40 -11.18 -3.63 7.79
N LEU A 41 -10.70 -4.70 8.44
CA LEU A 41 -10.85 -4.94 9.88
C LEU A 41 -10.01 -3.98 10.72
N GLU A 42 -8.85 -3.54 10.22
CA GLU A 42 -8.05 -2.46 10.82
C GLU A 42 -8.72 -1.08 10.69
N GLY A 43 -9.86 -0.99 10.02
CA GLY A 43 -10.62 0.25 9.90
C GLY A 43 -10.05 1.25 8.89
N ILE A 44 -9.15 0.81 8.00
CA ILE A 44 -8.60 1.67 6.95
C ILE A 44 -9.73 2.10 6.01
N ARG A 45 -9.84 3.41 5.75
CA ARG A 45 -10.84 3.97 4.82
C ARG A 45 -10.21 4.83 3.73
N LYS A 46 -10.96 4.93 2.62
CA LYS A 46 -10.64 5.82 1.50
C LYS A 46 -10.41 7.24 2.01
N TRP A 47 -9.42 7.91 1.44
CA TRP A 47 -9.00 9.28 1.71
C TRP A 47 -8.26 9.55 3.02
N GLU A 48 -8.23 8.60 3.95
CA GLU A 48 -7.46 8.74 5.18
C GLU A 48 -5.95 8.67 4.94
N ILE A 49 -5.19 9.21 5.89
CA ILE A 49 -3.73 9.16 5.89
C ILE A 49 -3.24 8.17 6.94
N TRP A 50 -2.36 7.29 6.51
CA TRP A 50 -1.80 6.23 7.33
C TRP A 50 -0.27 6.19 7.18
N ASP A 51 0.41 5.86 8.27
CA ASP A 51 1.83 5.50 8.24
C ASP A 51 1.94 3.98 8.06
N LEU A 52 2.55 3.56 6.95
CA LEU A 52 2.66 2.17 6.53
C LEU A 52 4.09 1.66 6.69
N LYS A 53 4.26 0.48 7.30
CA LYS A 53 5.55 -0.21 7.36
C LYS A 53 5.71 -1.09 6.11
N ILE A 54 6.32 -0.51 5.08
CA ILE A 54 6.51 -1.12 3.76
C ILE A 54 7.83 -1.89 3.68
N ARG A 55 7.81 -3.04 3.01
CA ARG A 55 8.97 -3.77 2.51
C ARG A 55 8.78 -4.07 1.02
N TRP A 56 9.88 -4.23 0.30
CA TRP A 56 9.85 -4.61 -1.11
C TRP A 56 10.09 -6.11 -1.20
N GLU A 57 9.24 -6.80 -1.94
CA GLU A 57 9.45 -8.20 -2.31
C GLU A 57 9.67 -8.27 -3.82
N SER A 58 10.71 -8.99 -4.23
CA SER A 58 10.96 -9.26 -5.64
C SER A 58 10.53 -10.67 -5.99
N GLU A 59 9.79 -10.79 -7.09
CA GLU A 59 9.41 -12.06 -7.69
C GLU A 59 10.05 -12.15 -9.08
N ILE A 60 10.76 -13.25 -9.33
CA ILE A 60 11.36 -13.53 -10.63
C ILE A 60 10.53 -14.64 -11.28
N PHE A 61 9.78 -14.25 -12.30
CA PHE A 61 9.04 -15.20 -13.13
C PHE A 61 9.90 -15.58 -14.33
N THR A 62 10.00 -16.87 -14.63
CA THR A 62 10.64 -17.36 -15.85
C THR A 62 9.57 -17.96 -16.75
N ASP A 63 9.37 -17.37 -17.93
CA ASP A 63 8.41 -17.88 -18.90
C ASP A 63 8.84 -19.28 -19.37
N PRO A 64 8.00 -20.33 -19.20
CA PRO A 64 8.41 -21.69 -19.46
C PRO A 64 8.66 -21.98 -20.95
N LYS A 65 8.04 -21.22 -21.86
CA LYS A 65 8.15 -21.42 -23.32
C LYS A 65 9.37 -20.72 -23.89
N THR A 66 9.67 -19.50 -23.42
CA THR A 66 10.70 -18.63 -23.97
C THR A 66 11.96 -18.54 -23.10
N GLN A 67 11.90 -19.05 -21.87
CA GLN A 67 12.96 -18.95 -20.86
C GLN A 67 13.34 -17.51 -20.47
N LYS A 68 12.55 -16.51 -20.89
CA LYS A 68 12.77 -15.11 -20.54
C LYS A 68 12.37 -14.85 -19.09
N LYS A 69 13.17 -14.04 -18.39
CA LYS A 69 12.90 -13.61 -17.01
C LYS A 69 12.16 -12.29 -16.99
N SER A 70 11.11 -12.23 -16.17
CA SER A 70 10.41 -11.02 -15.79
C SER A 70 10.61 -10.79 -14.29
N TYR A 71 10.84 -9.53 -13.92
CA TYR A 71 11.08 -9.11 -12.54
C TYR A 71 9.92 -8.27 -12.08
N PHE A 72 9.23 -8.72 -11.05
CA PHE A 72 8.14 -8.00 -10.41
C PHE A 72 8.60 -7.52 -9.04
N THR A 73 8.21 -6.30 -8.68
CA THR A 73 8.45 -5.75 -7.35
C THR A 73 7.10 -5.45 -6.71
N HIS A 74 6.86 -6.08 -5.58
CA HIS A 74 5.64 -5.94 -4.79
C HIS A 74 5.92 -5.09 -3.55
N LEU A 75 5.02 -4.16 -3.25
CA LEU A 75 5.04 -3.44 -1.98
C LEU A 75 4.20 -4.20 -0.97
N VAL A 76 4.81 -4.58 0.15
CA VAL A 76 4.14 -5.32 1.22
C VAL A 76 4.12 -4.50 2.51
N CYS A 77 2.95 -4.37 3.11
CA CYS A 77 2.70 -3.68 4.37
C CYS A 77 2.50 -4.68 5.51
N SER A 78 3.40 -4.64 6.50
CA SER A 78 3.32 -5.51 7.68
C SER A 78 2.63 -4.84 8.88
N GLU A 79 2.48 -3.52 8.86
CA GLU A 79 1.91 -2.73 9.96
C GLU A 79 1.41 -1.39 9.41
N ALA A 80 0.23 -0.95 9.85
CA ALA A 80 -0.32 0.35 9.49
C ALA A 80 -0.80 1.08 10.75
N LYS A 81 -0.59 2.39 10.81
CA LYS A 81 -1.08 3.25 11.90
C LYS A 81 -1.81 4.46 11.35
N PRO A 82 -3.02 4.78 11.85
CA PRO A 82 -3.74 5.97 11.41
C PRO A 82 -2.97 7.20 11.87
N GLN A 83 -2.87 8.20 10.99
CA GLN A 83 -2.46 9.53 11.42
C GLN A 83 -3.71 10.25 11.90
N MET A 84 -3.80 10.53 13.21
CA MET A 84 -4.82 11.42 13.72
C MET A 84 -4.52 12.83 13.22
N GLU A 85 -5.30 13.31 12.25
CA GLU A 85 -5.35 14.74 11.98
C GLU A 85 -6.13 15.40 13.13
N PHE A 86 -5.40 15.92 14.11
CA PHE A 86 -5.99 16.89 15.03
C PHE A 86 -6.36 18.11 14.19
N GLY A 87 -7.66 18.26 13.91
CA GLY A 87 -8.20 19.45 13.27
C GLY A 87 -7.70 20.68 14.02
N SER A 88 -6.97 21.54 13.32
CA SER A 88 -6.77 22.91 13.76
C SER A 88 -8.15 23.55 13.79
N GLY A 89 -8.65 23.80 15.00
CA GLY A 89 -9.86 24.55 15.21
C GLY A 89 -9.80 25.86 14.43
N LYS A 90 -10.85 26.11 13.66
CA LYS A 90 -11.26 27.46 13.31
C LYS A 90 -12.42 27.83 14.21
#